data_AF-A0A699X4M3-F1
#
_entry.id   AF-A0A699X4M3-F1
#
_cell.length_a   1.000
_cell.length_b   1.000
_cell.length_c   1.000
_cell.angle_alpha   90.00
_cell.angle_beta   90.00
_cell.angle_gamma   90.00
#
_symmetry.space_group_name_H-M   'P 1'
#
loop_
_entity.id
_entity.type
_entity.pdbx_description
1 polymer ?
#
loop_
_entity_poly.entity_id
_entity_poly.type
_entity_poly.pdbx_seq_one_letter_code
_entity_poly.pdbx_strand_id
1 'polypeptide(L)'
;YTAENPWPAKVLDSIQLNGRGSDKETYHIELDLAGSGLHYAPGDALAVVPANHLPLVEEVLLAARLSDTSAVQVEGANLPLAAALATHRELTVLTRDVLERYAALAPHA
;
A
#
# COMPACT_ATOMS: atom_id res chain seq x y z
N TYR A 1 -11.57 -13.16 10.84
CA TYR A 1 -11.01 -12.03 10.08
C TYR A 1 -11.53 -12.09 8.66
N THR A 2 -11.81 -10.94 8.08
CA THR A 2 -12.28 -10.79 6.69
C THR A 2 -11.41 -9.76 5.97
N ALA A 3 -11.66 -9.52 4.69
CA ALA A 3 -10.95 -8.47 3.96
C ALA A 3 -11.16 -7.07 4.57
N GLU A 4 -12.35 -6.83 5.14
CA GLU A 4 -12.74 -5.57 5.76
C GLU A 4 -12.22 -5.41 7.20
N ASN A 5 -11.81 -6.51 7.84
CA ASN A 5 -11.22 -6.52 9.17
C ASN A 5 -10.06 -7.52 9.21
N PRO A 6 -8.88 -7.15 8.68
CA PRO A 6 -7.72 -8.02 8.59
C PRO A 6 -7.09 -8.28 9.97
N TRP A 7 -6.44 -9.44 10.14
CA TRP A 7 -5.65 -9.71 11.33
C TRP A 7 -4.32 -8.94 11.25
N PRO A 8 -3.95 -8.13 12.26
CA PRO A 8 -2.66 -7.44 12.31
C PRO A 8 -1.54 -8.42 12.70
N ALA A 9 -1.25 -9.37 11.81
CA ALA A 9 -0.22 -10.38 12.03
C ALA A 9 1.16 -9.74 12.19
N LYS A 10 1.92 -10.16 13.20
CA LYS A 10 3.31 -9.77 13.35
C LYS A 10 4.18 -10.54 12.36
N VAL A 11 5.11 -9.87 11.70
CA VAL A 11 6.17 -10.54 10.93
C VAL A 11 7.17 -11.15 11.92
N LEU A 12 7.33 -12.47 11.87
CA LEU A 12 8.27 -13.23 12.69
C LEU A 12 9.64 -13.30 12.02
N ASP A 13 9.68 -13.49 10.71
CA ASP A 13 10.90 -13.54 9.93
C ASP A 13 10.69 -12.97 8.52
N SER A 14 11.77 -12.44 7.94
CA SER A 14 11.86 -11.93 6.58
C SER A 14 13.23 -12.25 6.00
N ILE A 15 13.30 -13.30 5.19
CA ILE A 15 14.54 -13.85 4.68
C ILE A 15 14.60 -13.66 3.17
N GLN A 16 15.61 -12.95 2.68
CA GLN A 16 15.90 -12.89 1.25
C GLN A 16 16.45 -14.22 0.76
N LEU A 17 15.73 -14.86 -0.17
CA LEU A 17 16.06 -16.19 -0.69
C LEU A 17 17.05 -16.14 -1.85
N ASN A 18 17.25 -14.98 -2.48
CA ASN A 18 18.16 -14.83 -3.61
C ASN A 18 19.61 -14.71 -3.13
N GLY A 19 20.53 -15.27 -3.93
CA GLY A 19 21.96 -15.09 -3.72
C GLY A 19 22.47 -13.70 -4.10
N ARG A 20 23.71 -13.42 -3.71
CA ARG A 20 24.40 -12.17 -4.08
C ARG A 20 24.47 -12.01 -5.60
N GLY A 21 24.26 -10.79 -6.08
CA GLY A 21 24.30 -10.46 -7.50
C GLY A 21 23.04 -10.85 -8.27
N SER A 22 21.95 -11.24 -7.60
CA SER A 22 20.65 -11.36 -8.26
C SER A 22 20.02 -10.00 -8.48
N ASP A 23 19.48 -9.77 -9.68
CA ASP A 23 18.68 -8.59 -10.02
C ASP A 23 17.23 -8.66 -9.50
N LYS A 24 16.91 -9.71 -8.73
CA LYS A 24 15.58 -9.95 -8.15
C LYS A 24 15.68 -10.19 -6.67
N GLU A 25 14.63 -9.79 -5.98
CA GLU A 25 14.41 -10.11 -4.58
C GLU A 25 13.13 -10.94 -4.42
N THR A 26 13.22 -11.96 -3.59
CA THR A 26 12.19 -12.94 -3.28
C THR A 26 12.39 -13.26 -1.81
N TYR A 27 11.36 -12.99 -1.02
CA TYR A 27 11.43 -13.12 0.43
C TYR A 27 10.58 -14.30 0.90
N HIS A 28 11.12 -15.06 1.85
CA HIS A 28 10.34 -15.92 2.74
C HIS A 28 9.88 -15.08 3.92
N ILE A 29 8.57 -15.00 4.11
CA ILE A 29 7.94 -14.22 5.18
C ILE A 29 7.19 -15.17 6.10
N GLU A 30 7.44 -15.05 7.41
CA GLU A 30 6.70 -15.77 8.44
C GLU A 30 5.79 -14.81 9.19
N LEU A 31 4.52 -15.18 9.37
CA LEU A 31 3.50 -14.35 10.01
C LEU A 31 2.94 -15.05 11.25
N ASP A 32 2.87 -14.33 12.35
CA ASP A 32 2.28 -14.81 13.60
C ASP A 32 0.75 -14.80 13.52
N LEU A 33 0.17 -15.99 13.48
CA LEU A 33 -1.27 -16.22 13.49
C LEU A 33 -1.78 -16.72 14.84
N ALA A 34 -0.93 -16.80 15.87
CA ALA A 34 -1.34 -17.24 17.20
C ALA A 34 -2.46 -16.36 17.75
N GLY A 35 -3.53 -16.98 18.26
CA GLY A 35 -4.70 -16.27 18.78
C GLY A 35 -5.64 -15.70 17.70
N SER A 36 -5.32 -15.82 16.41
CA SER A 36 -6.21 -15.35 15.33
C SER A 36 -7.42 -16.28 15.11
N GLY A 37 -7.30 -17.58 15.39
CA GLY A 37 -8.30 -18.56 14.99
C GLY A 37 -8.47 -18.69 13.47
N LEU A 38 -7.50 -18.20 12.68
CA LEU A 38 -7.45 -18.42 11.24
C LEU A 38 -7.11 -19.88 10.95
N HIS A 39 -7.79 -20.44 9.95
CA HIS A 39 -7.52 -21.77 9.41
C HIS A 39 -7.26 -21.63 7.91
N TYR A 40 -6.26 -22.34 7.41
CA TYR A 40 -5.91 -22.38 6.00
C TYR A 40 -5.37 -23.77 5.64
N ALA A 41 -5.41 -24.10 4.36
CA ALA A 41 -4.90 -25.33 3.78
C ALA A 41 -3.83 -25.04 2.72
N PRO A 42 -2.97 -26.02 2.37
CA PRO A 42 -2.06 -25.88 1.24
C PRO A 42 -2.82 -25.57 -0.05
N GLY A 43 -2.42 -24.49 -0.73
CA GLY A 43 -3.08 -23.98 -1.93
C GLY A 43 -3.96 -22.76 -1.70
N ASP A 44 -4.31 -22.43 -0.44
CA ASP A 44 -4.99 -21.19 -0.11
C ASP A 44 -4.07 -19.97 -0.34
N ALA A 45 -4.70 -18.83 -0.64
CA ALA A 45 -4.01 -17.56 -0.79
C ALA A 45 -4.22 -16.66 0.43
N LEU A 46 -3.19 -15.86 0.75
CA LEU A 46 -3.26 -14.83 1.78
C LEU A 46 -3.40 -13.45 1.13
N ALA A 47 -4.43 -12.70 1.50
CA ALA A 47 -4.53 -11.29 1.18
C ALA A 47 -3.70 -10.46 2.18
N VAL A 48 -2.87 -9.57 1.66
CA VAL A 48 -2.10 -8.59 2.45
C VAL A 48 -2.62 -7.21 2.12
N VAL A 49 -2.87 -6.40 3.14
CA VAL A 49 -3.27 -4.99 2.98
C VAL A 49 -2.00 -4.13 3.10
N PRO A 50 -1.45 -3.63 1.99
CA PRO A 50 -0.22 -2.83 2.02
C PRO A 50 -0.49 -1.38 2.43
N ALA A 51 0.59 -0.69 2.77
CA ALA A 51 0.63 0.76 2.85
C ALA A 51 1.69 1.28 1.87
N ASN A 52 1.46 2.47 1.32
CA ASN A 52 2.46 3.13 0.50
C ASN A 52 3.67 3.53 1.33
N HIS A 53 4.83 3.52 0.69
CA HIS A 53 6.07 4.00 1.28
C HIS A 53 5.97 5.49 1.63
N LEU A 54 6.23 5.88 2.88
CA LEU A 54 6.03 7.26 3.34
C LEU A 54 6.80 8.30 2.50
N PRO A 55 8.09 8.08 2.14
CA PRO A 55 8.79 8.96 1.21
C PRO A 55 8.10 9.15 -0.14
N LEU A 56 7.43 8.12 -0.69
CA LEU A 56 6.67 8.28 -1.94
C LEU A 56 5.46 9.21 -1.75
N VAL A 57 4.78 9.10 -0.60
CA VAL A 57 3.66 10.00 -0.27
C VAL A 57 4.15 11.46 -0.19
N GLU A 58 5.28 11.69 0.48
CA GLU A 58 5.91 13.00 0.60
C GLU A 58 6.33 13.57 -0.77
N GLU A 59 6.96 12.75 -1.62
CA GLU A 59 7.35 13.14 -2.98
C GLU A 59 6.13 13.57 -3.82
N VAL A 60 5.03 12.82 -3.75
CA VAL A 60 3.79 13.15 -4.47
C VAL A 60 3.20 14.46 -3.97
N LEU A 61 3.12 14.65 -2.65
CA LEU A 61 2.59 15.88 -2.05
C LEU A 61 3.44 17.10 -2.44
N LEU A 62 4.77 16.96 -2.40
CA LEU A 62 5.70 18.01 -2.77
C LEU A 62 5.59 18.37 -4.25
N ALA A 63 5.57 17.37 -5.13
CA ALA A 63 5.43 17.56 -6.58
C ALA A 63 4.11 18.27 -6.92
N ALA A 64 3.02 17.88 -6.27
CA ALA A 64 1.70 18.49 -6.44
C ALA A 64 1.54 19.82 -5.70
N ARG A 65 2.50 20.20 -4.84
CA ARG A 65 2.44 21.38 -3.95
C ARG A 65 1.19 21.40 -3.07
N LEU A 66 0.82 20.23 -2.56
CA LEU A 66 -0.34 20.04 -1.68
C LEU A 66 0.11 19.90 -0.22
N SER A 67 -0.73 20.37 0.69
CA SER A 67 -0.52 20.19 2.12
C SER A 67 -0.88 18.75 2.54
N ASP A 68 -0.04 18.13 3.35
CA ASP A 68 -0.24 16.82 3.96
C ASP A 68 -1.47 16.77 4.88
N THR A 69 -1.79 17.90 5.52
CA THR A 69 -2.87 18.07 6.51
C THR A 69 -4.20 18.48 5.90
N SER A 70 -4.26 18.75 4.60
CA SER A 70 -5.52 19.10 3.93
C SER A 70 -6.54 17.98 4.13
N ALA A 71 -7.72 18.33 4.65
CA ALA A 71 -8.79 17.37 4.91
C ALA A 71 -9.43 16.91 3.59
N VAL A 72 -9.56 15.59 3.42
CA VAL A 72 -10.18 14.95 2.26
C VAL A 72 -11.21 13.91 2.71
N GLN A 73 -12.24 13.72 1.89
CA GLN A 73 -13.26 12.70 2.10
C GLN A 73 -12.89 11.43 1.34
N VAL A 74 -12.73 10.32 2.07
CA VAL A 74 -12.43 9.01 1.51
C VAL A 74 -13.34 7.99 2.19
N GLU A 75 -14.16 7.29 1.40
CA GLU A 75 -15.02 6.20 1.89
C GLU A 75 -15.92 6.61 3.07
N GLY A 76 -16.37 7.88 3.06
CA GLY A 76 -17.22 8.44 4.12
C GLY A 76 -16.46 8.90 5.37
N ALA A 77 -15.13 8.77 5.40
CA ALA A 77 -14.27 9.30 6.45
C ALA A 77 -13.59 10.61 6.03
N ASN A 78 -13.42 11.51 7.00
CA ASN A 78 -12.63 12.73 6.84
C ASN A 78 -11.20 12.48 7.33
N LEU A 79 -10.21 12.53 6.44
CA LEU A 79 -8.82 12.19 6.74
C LEU A 79 -7.85 13.27 6.24
N PRO A 80 -6.66 13.44 6.85
CA PRO A 80 -5.57 14.19 6.22
C PRO A 80 -5.18 13.57 4.88
N LEU A 81 -4.84 14.40 3.89
CA LEU A 81 -4.44 13.96 2.56
C LEU A 81 -3.29 12.94 2.61
N ALA A 82 -2.28 13.17 3.46
CA ALA A 82 -1.18 12.22 3.63
C ALA A 82 -1.64 10.84 4.09
N ALA A 83 -2.60 10.76 5.02
CA ALA A 83 -3.14 9.49 5.50
C ALA A 83 -3.94 8.77 4.41
N ALA A 84 -4.73 9.52 3.63
CA ALA A 84 -5.46 8.98 2.49
C ALA A 84 -4.50 8.42 1.42
N LEU A 85 -3.44 9.14 1.11
CA LEU A 85 -2.41 8.70 0.16
C LEU A 85 -1.61 7.51 0.70
N ALA A 86 -1.35 7.45 2.01
CA ALA A 86 -0.56 6.37 2.60
C ALA A 86 -1.29 5.01 2.59
N THR A 87 -2.62 4.99 2.73
CA THR A 87 -3.34 3.74 3.04
C THR A 87 -4.62 3.48 2.25
N HIS A 88 -5.17 4.48 1.54
CA HIS A 88 -6.46 4.35 0.85
C HIS A 88 -6.37 4.56 -0.66
N ARG A 89 -5.18 4.87 -1.21
CA ARG A 89 -4.99 5.14 -2.64
C ARG A 89 -3.79 4.38 -3.19
N GLU A 90 -3.91 3.96 -4.44
CA GLU A 90 -2.82 3.35 -5.18
C GLU A 90 -1.90 4.43 -5.75
N LEU A 91 -0.59 4.33 -5.51
CA LEU A 91 0.41 5.31 -5.95
C LEU A 91 1.50 4.72 -6.86
N THR A 92 1.61 3.41 -6.94
CA THR A 92 2.69 2.69 -7.61
C THR A 92 2.32 2.23 -9.02
N VAL A 93 1.03 2.18 -9.35
CA VAL A 93 0.54 1.72 -10.66
C VAL A 93 0.02 2.89 -11.49
N LEU A 94 0.72 3.20 -12.60
CA LEU A 94 0.24 4.14 -13.61
C LEU A 94 -0.58 3.43 -14.68
N THR A 95 -1.85 3.79 -14.77
CA THR A 95 -2.76 3.32 -15.82
C THR A 95 -3.02 4.43 -16.84
N ARG A 96 -3.43 4.05 -18.05
CA ARG A 96 -3.84 5.01 -19.09
C ARG A 96 -4.93 5.97 -18.60
N ASP A 97 -5.95 5.45 -17.91
CA ASP A 97 -7.06 6.26 -17.38
C ASP A 97 -6.57 7.33 -16.39
N VAL A 98 -5.64 6.97 -15.48
CA VAL A 98 -5.03 7.93 -14.56
C VAL A 98 -4.29 9.04 -15.31
N LEU A 99 -3.50 8.69 -16.33
CA LEU A 99 -2.75 9.66 -17.13
C LEU A 99 -3.67 10.59 -17.93
N GLU A 100 -4.72 10.06 -18.55
CA GLU A 100 -5.69 10.85 -19.33
C GLU A 100 -6.45 11.83 -18.43
N ARG A 101 -6.89 11.39 -17.24
CA ARG A 101 -7.55 12.25 -16.25
C ARG A 101 -6.62 13.33 -15.71
N TYR A 102 -5.38 12.97 -15.41
CA TYR A 102 -4.38 13.92 -14.95
C TYR A 102 -4.11 14.98 -16.03
N ALA A 103 -3.89 14.59 -17.29
CA ALA A 103 -3.66 15.51 -18.40
C ALA A 103 -4.86 16.45 -18.63
N ALA A 104 -6.10 15.98 -18.43
CA ALA A 104 -7.28 16.84 -18.52
C ALA A 104 -7.35 17.90 -17.39
N LEU A 105 -6.88 17.56 -16.18
CA LEU A 105 -6.86 18.46 -15.02
C LEU A 105 -5.65 19.41 -15.02
N ALA A 106 -4.53 18.96 -15.57
CA ALA A 106 -3.26 19.66 -15.60
C ALA A 106 -2.65 19.66 -17.01
N PRO A 107 -3.29 20.33 -18.00
CA PRO A 107 -2.90 20.27 -19.41
C PRO A 107 -1.53 20.91 -19.72
N HIS A 108 -0.92 21.58 -18.75
CA HIS A 108 0.35 22.31 -18.89
C HIS A 108 1.33 22.04 -17.73
N ALA A 109 1.11 20.96 -16.96
CA ALA A 109 2.06 20.53 -15.93
C ALA A 109 3.33 19.94 -16.56
#